data_AF-A0A971EI98-F1
#
_entry.id   AF-A0A971EI98-F1
#
_cell.length_a   1.000
_cell.length_b   1.000
_cell.length_c   1.000
_cell.angle_alpha   90.00
_cell.angle_beta   90.00
_cell.angle_gamma   90.00
#
_symmetry.space_group_name_H-M   'P 1'
#
loop_
_entity.id
_entity.type
_entity.pdbx_description
1 polymer ?
#
loop_
_entity_poly.entity_id
_entity_poly.type
_entity_poly.pdbx_seq_one_letter_code
_entity_poly.pdbx_strand_id
1 'polypeptide(L)'
;MRNDVILNKVQVVERCIRRVNEEYENNPDNLKDFTRQDSIILNIQRACEACIDLAMHIVSEKELGIPQSSREVFDILRSNGIIHNGLAARLKAMVGFRNIAVHDYQQLNLAIVQEIIEKHLADLKAFCSRVLQL
;
A
#
# COMPACT_ATOMS: atom_id res chain seq x y z
N MET A 1 8.11 -13.48 -18.19
CA MET A 1 7.31 -14.32 -17.25
C MET A 1 7.59 -14.01 -15.79
N ARG A 2 8.80 -14.24 -15.24
CA ARG A 2 9.10 -14.02 -13.80
C ARG A 2 8.98 -12.54 -13.37
N ASN A 3 9.40 -11.63 -14.24
CA ASN A 3 9.28 -10.18 -14.03
C ASN A 3 7.86 -9.66 -14.24
N ASP A 4 7.02 -10.39 -14.97
CA ASP A 4 5.71 -9.89 -15.42
C ASP A 4 4.75 -9.76 -14.24
N VAL A 5 4.80 -10.67 -13.27
CA VAL A 5 3.97 -10.60 -12.05
C VAL A 5 4.34 -9.36 -11.21
N ILE A 6 5.64 -9.14 -10.98
CA ILE A 6 6.14 -7.98 -10.25
C ILE A 6 5.76 -6.69 -10.98
N LEU A 7 6.05 -6.60 -12.28
CA LEU A 7 5.73 -5.43 -13.10
C LEU A 7 4.23 -5.14 -13.12
N ASN A 8 3.38 -6.15 -13.27
CA ASN A 8 1.93 -5.99 -13.23
C ASN A 8 1.47 -5.43 -11.87
N LYS A 9 2.00 -5.94 -10.75
CA LYS A 9 1.63 -5.46 -9.41
C LYS A 9 2.13 -4.03 -9.17
N VAL A 10 3.34 -3.69 -9.62
CA VAL A 10 3.85 -2.31 -9.57
C VAL A 10 2.96 -1.36 -10.38
N GLN A 11 2.58 -1.74 -11.60
CA GLN A 11 1.67 -0.95 -12.43
C GLN A 11 0.29 -0.73 -11.75
N VAL A 12 -0.21 -1.73 -11.03
CA VAL A 12 -1.45 -1.58 -10.24
C VAL A 12 -1.27 -0.53 -9.14
N VAL A 13 -0.17 -0.59 -8.37
CA VAL A 13 0.14 0.40 -7.33
C VAL A 13 0.22 1.81 -7.92
N GLU A 14 0.97 1.98 -9.00
CA GLU A 14 1.14 3.28 -9.67
C GLU A 14 -0.19 3.83 -10.20
N ARG A 15 -1.00 2.99 -10.84
CA ARG A 15 -2.33 3.37 -11.33
C ARG A 15 -3.24 3.82 -10.19
N CYS A 16 -3.25 3.07 -9.09
CA CYS A 16 -4.08 3.41 -7.93
C CYS A 16 -3.64 4.72 -7.29
N ILE A 17 -2.35 4.96 -7.11
CA ILE A 17 -1.85 6.23 -6.56
C ILE A 17 -2.18 7.40 -7.50
N ARG A 18 -2.05 7.20 -8.82
CA ARG A 18 -2.46 8.22 -9.80
C ARG A 18 -3.94 8.56 -9.67
N ARG A 19 -4.82 7.55 -9.57
CA ARG A 19 -6.25 7.77 -9.34
C ARG A 19 -6.53 8.51 -8.03
N VAL A 20 -5.84 8.17 -6.94
CA VAL A 20 -5.96 8.92 -5.68
C VAL A 20 -5.64 10.40 -5.88
N ASN A 21 -4.54 10.70 -6.56
CA ASN A 21 -4.12 12.08 -6.80
C ASN A 21 -5.08 12.84 -7.75
N GLU A 22 -5.60 12.16 -8.78
CA GLU A 22 -6.60 12.71 -9.71
C GLU A 22 -7.90 13.09 -9.01
N GLU A 23 -8.38 12.27 -8.07
CA GLU A 23 -9.61 12.56 -7.32
C GLU A 23 -9.39 13.57 -6.20
N TYR A 24 -8.19 13.56 -5.59
CA TYR A 24 -7.83 14.45 -4.50
C TYR A 24 -7.52 15.88 -5.00
N GLU A 25 -6.89 16.02 -6.17
CA GLU A 25 -6.53 17.30 -6.81
C GLU A 25 -5.76 18.29 -5.91
N ASN A 26 -5.00 17.78 -4.93
CA ASN A 26 -4.34 18.59 -3.89
C ASN A 26 -5.32 19.50 -3.12
N ASN A 27 -6.58 19.09 -3.00
CA ASN A 27 -7.63 19.82 -2.30
C ASN A 27 -8.27 18.94 -1.21
N PRO A 28 -8.03 19.20 0.09
CA PRO A 28 -8.65 18.46 1.19
C PRO A 28 -10.18 18.45 1.16
N ASP A 29 -10.83 19.50 0.61
CA ASP A 29 -12.28 19.55 0.53
C ASP A 29 -12.87 18.49 -0.42
N ASN A 30 -12.08 17.94 -1.34
CA ASN A 30 -12.51 16.83 -2.19
C ASN A 30 -12.79 15.55 -1.38
N LEU A 31 -12.28 15.43 -0.16
CA LEU A 31 -12.63 14.33 0.75
C LEU A 31 -14.04 14.47 1.36
N LYS A 32 -14.71 15.62 1.19
CA LYS A 32 -16.10 15.83 1.63
C LYS A 32 -17.12 15.40 0.58
N ASP A 33 -16.68 15.21 -0.68
CA ASP A 33 -17.49 14.58 -1.71
C ASP A 33 -17.42 13.06 -1.52
N PHE A 34 -18.54 12.42 -1.18
CA PHE A 34 -18.56 10.99 -0.88
C PHE A 34 -18.10 10.12 -2.06
N THR A 35 -18.36 10.52 -3.30
CA THR A 35 -17.95 9.74 -4.47
C THR A 35 -16.43 9.81 -4.64
N ARG A 36 -15.85 11.01 -4.52
CA ARG A 36 -14.39 11.19 -4.57
C ARG A 36 -13.72 10.50 -3.39
N GLN A 37 -14.27 10.66 -2.19
CA GLN A 37 -13.80 10.01 -0.96
C GLN A 37 -13.76 8.48 -1.12
N ASP A 38 -14.87 7.86 -1.56
CA ASP A 38 -14.95 6.41 -1.76
C ASP A 38 -13.93 5.95 -2.81
N SER A 39 -13.80 6.69 -3.92
CA SER A 39 -12.83 6.41 -4.98
C SER A 39 -11.38 6.46 -4.46
N ILE A 40 -11.05 7.48 -3.67
CA ILE A 40 -9.74 7.65 -3.04
C ILE A 40 -9.44 6.47 -2.12
N ILE A 41 -10.35 6.18 -1.18
CA ILE A 41 -10.15 5.13 -0.18
C ILE A 41 -10.01 3.76 -0.84
N LEU A 42 -10.86 3.46 -1.83
CA LEU A 42 -10.78 2.22 -2.59
C LEU A 42 -9.44 2.06 -3.31
N ASN A 43 -8.91 3.13 -3.90
CA ASN A 43 -7.62 3.06 -4.58
C ASN A 43 -6.44 2.94 -3.59
N ILE A 44 -6.52 3.57 -2.41
CA ILE A 44 -5.52 3.35 -1.34
C ILE A 44 -5.54 1.88 -0.90
N GLN A 45 -6.72 1.31 -0.67
CA GLN A 45 -6.85 -0.10 -0.29
C GLN A 45 -6.27 -1.04 -1.35
N ARG A 46 -6.58 -0.81 -2.63
CA ARG A 46 -6.05 -1.60 -3.76
C ARG A 46 -4.53 -1.49 -3.88
N ALA A 47 -3.96 -0.30 -3.67
CA ALA A 47 -2.51 -0.11 -3.66
C ALA A 47 -1.86 -0.89 -2.51
N CYS A 48 -2.45 -0.86 -1.31
CA CYS A 48 -1.98 -1.64 -0.16
C CYS A 48 -2.01 -3.14 -0.45
N GLU A 49 -3.12 -3.64 -1.02
CA GLU A 49 -3.24 -5.06 -1.36
C GLU A 49 -2.21 -5.50 -2.41
N ALA A 50 -2.00 -4.68 -3.44
CA ALA A 50 -0.98 -4.97 -4.45
C ALA A 50 0.44 -5.01 -3.84
N CYS A 51 0.75 -4.16 -2.85
CA CYS A 51 2.00 -4.24 -2.10
C CYS A 51 2.09 -5.51 -1.23
N ILE A 52 1.00 -5.93 -0.58
CA ILE A 52 0.96 -7.19 0.19
C ILE A 52 1.21 -8.37 -0.75
N ASP A 53 0.49 -8.45 -1.86
CA ASP A 53 0.65 -9.52 -2.86
C ASP A 53 2.08 -9.59 -3.39
N LEU A 54 2.68 -8.43 -3.66
CA LEU A 54 4.05 -8.34 -4.11
C LEU A 54 5.03 -8.82 -3.03
N ALA A 55 4.80 -8.46 -1.77
CA ALA A 55 5.61 -8.94 -0.65
C ALA A 55 5.49 -10.46 -0.47
N MET A 56 4.27 -11.00 -0.55
CA MET A 56 4.00 -12.44 -0.45
C MET A 56 4.69 -13.21 -1.58
N HIS A 57 4.63 -12.66 -2.80
CA HIS A 57 5.32 -13.23 -3.96
C HIS A 57 6.83 -13.32 -3.74
N ILE A 58 7.47 -12.25 -3.24
CA ILE A 58 8.92 -12.25 -2.96
C ILE A 58 9.28 -13.24 -1.86
N VAL A 59 8.49 -13.28 -0.78
CA VAL A 59 8.72 -14.22 0.33
C VAL A 59 8.63 -15.67 -0.16
N SER A 60 7.64 -15.99 -0.99
CA SER A 60 7.50 -17.31 -1.60
C SER A 60 8.62 -17.63 -2.59
N GLU A 61 8.99 -16.68 -3.45
CA GLU A 61 9.99 -16.89 -4.48
C GLU A 61 11.39 -17.12 -3.91
N LYS A 62 11.72 -16.42 -2.81
CA LYS A 62 13.00 -16.52 -2.12
C LYS A 62 12.98 -17.52 -0.96
N GLU A 63 11.89 -18.27 -0.78
CA GLU A 63 11.72 -19.29 0.25
C GLU A 63 12.00 -18.78 1.68
N LEU A 64 11.58 -17.54 1.99
CA LEU A 64 11.94 -16.85 3.24
C LEU A 64 11.08 -17.24 4.45
N GLY A 65 10.08 -18.10 4.26
CA GLY A 65 9.16 -18.56 5.30
C GLY A 65 7.69 -18.44 4.89
N ILE A 66 6.80 -18.74 5.85
CA ILE A 66 5.34 -18.72 5.65
C ILE A 66 4.73 -17.64 6.57
N PRO A 67 4.37 -16.46 6.02
CA PRO A 67 3.73 -15.42 6.81
C PRO A 67 2.33 -15.85 7.26
N GLN A 68 2.01 -15.61 8.53
CA GLN A 68 0.70 -15.88 9.14
C GLN A 68 -0.26 -14.70 9.00
N SER A 69 0.22 -13.54 8.54
CA SER A 69 -0.60 -12.35 8.30
C SER A 69 0.00 -11.41 7.25
N SER A 70 -0.83 -10.53 6.69
CA SER A 70 -0.39 -9.48 5.76
C SER A 70 0.57 -8.45 6.40
N ARG A 71 0.61 -8.34 7.74
CA ARG A 71 1.62 -7.48 8.41
C ARG A 71 2.96 -8.19 8.53
N GLU A 72 2.93 -9.48 8.86
CA GLU A 72 4.13 -10.28 9.08
C GLU A 72 4.99 -10.43 7.83
N VAL A 73 4.38 -10.43 6.63
CA VAL A 73 5.15 -10.50 5.38
C VAL A 73 6.20 -9.39 5.29
N PHE A 74 5.91 -8.19 5.78
CA PHE A 74 6.86 -7.07 5.81
C PHE A 74 7.94 -7.25 6.89
N ASP A 75 7.63 -7.94 7.99
CA ASP A 75 8.62 -8.31 9.00
C ASP A 75 9.60 -9.37 8.48
N ILE A 76 9.12 -10.31 7.66
CA ILE A 76 9.98 -11.30 6.98
C ILE A 76 10.91 -10.60 6.00
N LEU A 77 10.39 -9.72 5.13
CA LEU A 77 11.22 -8.97 4.18
C LEU A 77 12.29 -8.12 4.89
N ARG A 78 11.91 -7.47 6.00
CA ARG A 78 12.84 -6.68 6.81
C ARG A 78 13.93 -7.54 7.43
N SER A 79 13.57 -8.67 8.04
CA SER A 79 14.53 -9.56 8.71
C SER A 79 15.54 -10.17 7.73
N ASN A 80 15.18 -10.25 6.44
CA ASN A 80 16.05 -10.68 5.36
C ASN A 80 16.77 -9.53 4.62
N GLY A 81 16.73 -8.29 5.14
CA GLY A 81 17.44 -7.15 4.56
C GLY A 81 16.88 -6.63 3.22
N ILE A 82 15.69 -7.09 2.82
CA ILE A 82 15.05 -6.66 1.57
C ILE A 82 14.51 -5.23 1.72
N ILE A 83 13.95 -4.89 2.87
CA ILE A 83 13.51 -3.53 3.22
C ILE A 83 14.08 -3.12 4.58
N HIS A 84 14.27 -1.82 4.81
CA HIS A 84 14.72 -1.32 6.11
C HIS A 84 13.56 -1.19 7.11
N ASN A 85 13.92 -1.12 8.40
CA ASN A 85 12.97 -1.07 9.52
C ASN A 85 11.90 0.03 9.38
N GLY A 86 12.30 1.22 8.92
CA GLY A 86 11.40 2.35 8.76
C GLY A 86 10.32 2.11 7.70
N LEU A 87 10.69 1.57 6.53
CA LEU A 87 9.73 1.25 5.48
C LEU A 87 8.81 0.10 5.89
N ALA A 88 9.34 -0.94 6.54
CA ALA A 88 8.54 -2.05 7.05
C ALA A 88 7.47 -1.56 8.06
N ALA A 89 7.83 -0.67 8.99
CA ALA A 89 6.89 -0.12 9.95
C ALA A 89 5.75 0.66 9.27
N ARG A 90 6.07 1.48 8.27
CA ARG A 90 5.07 2.30 7.55
C ARG A 90 4.15 1.45 6.66
N LEU A 91 4.69 0.43 5.98
CA LEU A 91 3.86 -0.52 5.21
C LEU A 91 2.88 -1.27 6.13
N LYS A 92 3.32 -1.73 7.31
CA LYS A 92 2.44 -2.36 8.30
C LYS A 92 1.34 -1.42 8.82
N ALA A 93 1.64 -0.13 8.97
CA ALA A 93 0.64 0.87 9.33
C ALA A 93 -0.42 1.03 8.22
N MET A 94 0.01 1.05 6.95
CA MET A 94 -0.90 1.08 5.80
C MET A 94 -1.82 -0.16 5.73
N VAL A 95 -1.31 -1.35 6.09
CA VAL A 95 -2.17 -2.54 6.26
C VAL A 95 -3.23 -2.33 7.35
N GLY A 96 -2.85 -1.68 8.46
CA GLY A 96 -3.80 -1.32 9.51
C GLY A 96 -4.89 -0.37 9.02
N PHE A 97 -4.52 0.67 8.29
CA PHE A 97 -5.48 1.57 7.67
C PHE A 97 -6.43 0.84 6.72
N ARG A 98 -5.92 -0.02 5.83
CA ARG A 98 -6.74 -0.81 4.90
C ARG A 98 -7.81 -1.63 5.63
N ASN A 99 -7.48 -2.24 6.77
CA ASN A 99 -8.44 -3.01 7.56
C ASN A 99 -9.54 -2.11 8.15
N ILE A 100 -9.17 -0.95 8.71
CA ILE A 100 -10.14 0.02 9.28
C ILE A 100 -11.06 0.55 8.17
N ALA A 101 -10.49 0.91 7.02
CA ALA A 101 -11.25 1.44 5.89
C ALA A 101 -12.22 0.43 5.27
N VAL A 102 -12.02 -0.88 5.48
CA VAL A 102 -12.95 -1.93 5.02
C VAL A 102 -13.99 -2.27 6.08
N HIS A 103 -13.59 -2.38 7.35
CA HIS A 103 -14.43 -2.94 8.40
C HIS A 103 -15.15 -1.89 9.26
N ASP A 104 -14.55 -0.71 9.46
CA ASP A 104 -15.04 0.35 10.35
C ASP A 104 -15.21 1.69 9.59
N TYR A 105 -15.66 1.62 8.34
CA TYR A 105 -15.74 2.78 7.42
C TYR A 105 -16.48 3.99 8.01
N GLN A 106 -17.54 3.76 8.81
CA GLN A 106 -18.32 4.83 9.45
C GLN A 106 -17.55 5.65 10.48
N GLN A 107 -16.42 5.13 11.00
CA GLN A 107 -15.56 5.82 11.97
C GLN A 107 -14.27 6.35 11.34
N LEU A 108 -14.14 6.28 10.01
CA LEU A 108 -12.91 6.65 9.32
C LEU A 108 -12.67 8.16 9.46
N ASN A 109 -11.59 8.52 10.14
CA ASN A 109 -11.17 9.91 10.31
C ASN A 109 -10.56 10.44 9.01
N LEU A 110 -11.22 11.40 8.36
CA LEU A 110 -10.75 12.03 7.12
C LEU A 110 -9.37 12.68 7.25
N ALA A 111 -8.97 13.13 8.44
CA ALA A 111 -7.63 13.66 8.66
C ALA A 111 -6.55 12.59 8.46
N ILE A 112 -6.83 11.33 8.82
CA ILE A 112 -5.92 10.20 8.57
C ILE A 112 -5.84 9.91 7.06
N VAL A 113 -6.99 9.95 6.37
CA VAL A 113 -7.02 9.76 4.91
C VAL A 113 -6.19 10.83 4.21
N GLN A 114 -6.36 12.10 4.58
CA GLN A 114 -5.56 13.21 4.08
C GLN A 114 -4.07 13.00 4.35
N GLU A 115 -3.69 12.66 5.58
CA GLU A 115 -2.30 12.41 5.94
C GLU A 115 -1.68 11.27 5.10
N ILE A 116 -2.44 10.22 4.84
CA ILE A 116 -1.98 9.12 3.98
C ILE A 116 -1.70 9.61 2.57
N ILE A 117 -2.61 10.41 1.99
CA ILE A 117 -2.48 10.94 0.63
C ILE A 117 -1.23 11.81 0.54
N GLU A 118 -1.07 12.73 1.49
CA GLU A 118 -0.02 13.75 1.45
C GLU A 118 1.36 13.21 1.84
N LYS A 119 1.45 12.19 2.70
CA LYS A 119 2.72 11.75 3.30
C LYS A 119 3.09 10.29 3.05
N HIS A 120 2.10 9.39 2.90
CA HIS A 120 2.36 7.95 2.96
C HIS A 120 2.17 7.18 1.65
N LEU A 121 1.55 7.76 0.62
CA LEU A 121 1.54 7.13 -0.71
C LEU A 121 2.96 6.91 -1.26
N ALA A 122 3.90 7.76 -0.88
CA ALA A 122 5.31 7.63 -1.24
C ALA A 122 5.96 6.35 -0.68
N ASP A 123 5.49 5.84 0.47
CA ASP A 123 6.02 4.61 1.05
C ASP A 123 5.67 3.38 0.21
N LEU A 124 4.47 3.34 -0.39
CA LEU A 124 4.08 2.27 -1.31
C LEU A 124 4.96 2.29 -2.58
N LYS A 125 5.26 3.49 -3.11
CA LYS A 125 6.19 3.64 -4.24
C LYS A 125 7.61 3.22 -3.87
N ALA A 126 8.11 3.63 -2.70
CA ALA A 126 9.42 3.26 -2.23
C ALA A 126 9.58 1.74 -2.12
N PHE A 127 8.53 1.05 -1.67
CA PHE A 127 8.49 -0.41 -1.69
C PHE A 127 8.60 -0.97 -3.11
N CYS A 128 7.77 -0.51 -4.05
CA CYS A 128 7.84 -0.94 -5.45
C CYS A 128 9.23 -0.73 -6.06
N SER A 129 9.83 0.45 -5.86
CA SER A 129 11.19 0.75 -6.36
C SER A 129 12.24 -0.18 -5.76
N ARG A 130 12.13 -0.51 -4.46
CA ARG A 130 13.06 -1.45 -3.82
C ARG A 130 12.94 -2.85 -4.39
N VAL A 131 11.71 -3.32 -4.65
CA VAL A 131 11.46 -4.65 -5.21
C VAL A 131 11.99 -4.77 -6.64
N LEU A 132 11.85 -3.73 -7.47
CA LEU A 132 12.38 -3.72 -8.84
C LEU A 132 13.91 -3.79 -8.93
N GLN A 133 14.61 -3.60 -7.81
CA GLN A 133 16.08 -3.66 -7.71
C GLN A 133 16.59 -5.00 -7.13
N LEU A 134 15.70 -5.95 -6.84
CA LEU A 134 16.05 -7.29 -6.33
C LEU A 134 16.47 -8.24 -7.45
#